data_AF-A0A0V0QE71-F1
#
_entry.id   AF-A0A0V0QE71-F1
#
_cell.length_a   1.000
_cell.length_b   1.000
_cell.length_c   1.000
_cell.angle_alpha   90.00
_cell.angle_beta   90.00
_cell.angle_gamma   90.00
#
_symmetry.space_group_name_H-M   'P 1'
#
loop_
_entity.id
_entity.type
_entity.pdbx_description
1 polymer ?
#
loop_
_entity_poly.entity_id
_entity_poly.type
_entity_poly.pdbx_seq_one_letter_code
_entity_poly.pdbx_strand_id
1 'polypeptide(L)'
;MFESIGLSEFNIKYYKGYNSQDDILELLSTEPRGYKAMIMKTPNVKREVQDFFGCPDFPGLPLENYGQFSYIMYNYLEVMLFPNNLITGIKAFMPRGLSRVELAILDDTNWYNSINYDLAEVYYWGKDKGCDFLNDPCYQLSNKFQEFQVNKYSVYGCSFDHKSKAKQSLEKYITTMNFMFDFCNYLEPYQACDNGIHNQDSNAELFESFQSNSRCFESSVRSKNQLIDPISQRCYDSSCNEDGNIVYIHLDSNVKLECYMNNQIINVDNINGVEGEVLCPNDIQRFCSDMNTCENLCSKNGYCVQNKCRCLKGYGGKTCQLKCQSGEYVYEDNGNSVCINTGCPYGYYLDTNQYQDNDVSTCLECYKGCSECTNSKSDQCTACLSGYTLDSGKCKINCLSNSNCLECDGNDHCIECQIGYLLQSNECKLECDDGFYKKNGACLQCPLELNCQTCEYDNVNSKVVCLSCIQGQVSSLDVFFILKDNVCIDKCPDGYYKNTKGQCILCDSNCATCDGPYNHNCLLCRSDRKFHQNTCLKNCPEGFSQVAGECTRITCEDTEYEKVRNGECVYDTCFENKICHH
;
A
#
# COMPACT_ATOMS: atom_id res chain seq x y z
N MET A 1 2.36 -28.82 -15.94
CA MET A 1 1.70 -29.01 -14.62
C MET A 1 0.53 -28.04 -14.48
N PHE A 2 0.74 -26.72 -14.47
CA PHE A 2 -0.34 -25.72 -14.40
C PHE A 2 -1.40 -25.89 -15.51
N GLU A 3 -0.96 -26.08 -16.74
CA GLU A 3 -1.84 -26.37 -17.87
C GLU A 3 -2.68 -27.64 -17.64
N SER A 4 -2.09 -28.64 -17.00
CA SER A 4 -2.73 -29.94 -16.70
C SER A 4 -3.74 -29.88 -15.55
N ILE A 5 -3.74 -28.80 -14.76
CA ILE A 5 -4.69 -28.57 -13.65
C ILE A 5 -5.73 -27.49 -13.99
N GLY A 6 -5.87 -27.10 -15.26
CA GLY A 6 -6.92 -26.17 -15.69
C GLY A 6 -6.56 -24.70 -15.73
N LEU A 7 -5.28 -24.37 -15.56
CA LEU A 7 -4.77 -23.01 -15.63
C LEU A 7 -4.22 -22.64 -17.02
N SER A 8 -4.82 -23.20 -18.08
CA SER A 8 -4.53 -22.83 -19.47
C SER A 8 -5.68 -23.28 -20.37
N GLU A 9 -5.70 -22.78 -21.61
CA GLU A 9 -6.69 -23.15 -22.62
C GLU A 9 -8.11 -23.08 -22.07
N PHE A 10 -8.56 -21.86 -21.67
CA PHE A 10 -9.84 -21.55 -21.01
C PHE A 10 -11.08 -22.02 -21.80
N ASN A 11 -11.21 -23.33 -21.94
CA ASN A 11 -12.06 -24.00 -22.89
C ASN A 11 -13.24 -24.57 -22.11
N ILE A 12 -14.42 -24.05 -22.42
CA ILE A 12 -15.61 -24.32 -21.63
C ILE A 12 -15.99 -25.80 -21.54
N LYS A 13 -15.60 -26.67 -22.49
CA LYS A 13 -15.92 -28.12 -22.44
C LYS A 13 -15.49 -28.79 -21.14
N TYR A 14 -14.64 -28.11 -20.40
CA TYR A 14 -13.99 -28.55 -19.20
C TYR A 14 -14.66 -27.97 -17.94
N TYR A 15 -15.20 -26.75 -17.96
CA TYR A 15 -15.75 -26.11 -16.76
C TYR A 15 -17.13 -26.69 -16.40
N LYS A 16 -17.31 -27.17 -15.16
CA LYS A 16 -18.59 -27.74 -14.74
C LYS A 16 -19.57 -26.63 -14.39
N GLY A 17 -20.77 -26.67 -14.97
CA GLY A 17 -21.84 -25.70 -14.69
C GLY A 17 -21.97 -24.56 -15.72
N TYR A 18 -21.11 -24.53 -16.73
CA TYR A 18 -21.18 -23.56 -17.84
C TYR A 18 -21.57 -24.27 -19.15
N ASN A 19 -22.31 -23.59 -20.03
CA ASN A 19 -22.91 -24.19 -21.23
C ASN A 19 -22.31 -23.66 -22.55
N SER A 20 -21.83 -22.41 -22.58
CA SER A 20 -21.27 -21.76 -23.77
C SER A 20 -20.06 -20.88 -23.47
N GLN A 21 -19.07 -20.81 -24.36
CA GLN A 21 -17.82 -20.07 -24.09
C GLN A 21 -18.09 -18.60 -23.74
N ASP A 22 -19.20 -18.05 -24.25
CA ASP A 22 -19.71 -16.71 -23.94
C ASP A 22 -20.19 -16.53 -22.48
N ASP A 23 -20.38 -17.64 -21.74
CA ASP A 23 -20.69 -17.64 -20.30
C ASP A 23 -19.44 -17.30 -19.46
N ILE A 24 -18.24 -17.60 -19.99
CA ILE A 24 -16.95 -17.48 -19.30
C ILE A 24 -16.16 -16.31 -19.86
N LEU A 25 -16.18 -16.13 -21.18
CA LEU A 25 -15.38 -15.17 -21.91
C LEU A 25 -16.26 -14.14 -22.59
N GLU A 26 -15.76 -12.91 -22.70
CA GLU A 26 -16.43 -11.84 -23.41
C GLU A 26 -15.41 -11.00 -24.15
N LEU A 27 -15.65 -10.78 -25.44
CA LEU A 27 -14.90 -9.76 -26.19
C LEU A 27 -15.52 -8.40 -25.90
N LEU A 28 -14.75 -7.50 -25.29
CA LEU A 28 -15.25 -6.17 -24.98
C LEU A 28 -15.50 -5.37 -26.25
N SER A 29 -16.55 -4.55 -26.20
CA SER A 29 -16.82 -3.52 -27.22
C SER A 29 -15.89 -2.32 -27.08
N THR A 30 -15.32 -2.11 -25.90
CA THR A 30 -14.28 -1.12 -25.62
C THR A 30 -12.89 -1.70 -25.90
N GLU A 31 -11.92 -0.81 -26.08
CA GLU A 31 -10.51 -1.16 -26.27
C GLU A 31 -9.68 -0.70 -25.06
N PRO A 32 -9.78 -1.37 -23.89
CA PRO A 32 -8.94 -1.02 -22.75
C PRO A 32 -7.47 -1.10 -23.16
N ARG A 33 -6.68 -0.11 -22.72
CA ARG A 33 -5.26 0.10 -23.05
C ARG A 33 -4.98 0.37 -24.54
N GLY A 34 -6.03 0.59 -25.33
CA GLY A 34 -5.94 0.80 -26.77
C GLY A 34 -5.97 -0.49 -27.60
N TYR A 35 -6.35 -1.62 -27.00
CA TYR A 35 -6.39 -2.91 -27.67
C TYR A 35 -7.72 -3.64 -27.42
N LYS A 36 -8.13 -4.47 -28.38
CA LYS A 36 -9.26 -5.38 -28.19
C LYS A 36 -8.92 -6.41 -27.11
N ALA A 37 -9.73 -6.46 -26.06
CA ALA A 37 -9.52 -7.36 -24.94
C ALA A 37 -10.61 -8.43 -24.87
N MET A 38 -10.17 -9.68 -24.76
CA MET A 38 -11.03 -10.78 -24.28
C MET A 38 -10.92 -10.83 -22.77
N ILE A 39 -12.06 -10.90 -22.10
CA ILE A 39 -12.17 -10.86 -20.65
C ILE A 39 -12.73 -12.18 -20.15
N MET A 40 -12.13 -12.76 -19.11
CA MET A 40 -12.76 -13.80 -18.30
C MET A 40 -13.64 -13.16 -17.22
N LYS A 41 -14.94 -13.42 -17.30
CA LYS A 41 -15.99 -12.78 -16.48
C LYS A 41 -16.65 -13.71 -15.46
N THR A 42 -16.03 -14.84 -15.16
CA THR A 42 -16.55 -15.77 -14.16
C THR A 42 -16.59 -15.11 -12.77
N PRO A 43 -17.50 -15.53 -11.87
CA PRO A 43 -17.85 -14.73 -10.69
C PRO A 43 -16.68 -14.48 -9.73
N ASN A 44 -15.90 -15.50 -9.38
CA ASN A 44 -14.77 -15.33 -8.45
C ASN A 44 -13.63 -14.56 -9.13
N VAL A 45 -13.34 -14.85 -10.40
CA VAL A 45 -12.30 -14.14 -11.17
C VAL A 45 -12.61 -12.65 -11.29
N LYS A 46 -13.85 -12.31 -11.64
CA LYS A 46 -14.30 -10.92 -11.72
C LYS A 46 -14.13 -10.22 -10.38
N ARG A 47 -14.58 -10.84 -9.28
CA ARG A 47 -14.42 -10.29 -7.92
C ARG A 47 -12.95 -10.02 -7.59
N GLU A 48 -12.08 -11.00 -7.78
CA GLU A 48 -10.66 -10.84 -7.45
C GLU A 48 -9.98 -9.74 -8.28
N VAL A 49 -10.36 -9.55 -9.55
CA VAL A 49 -9.84 -8.43 -10.37
C VAL A 49 -10.34 -7.09 -9.85
N GLN A 50 -11.63 -6.98 -9.57
CA GLN A 50 -12.23 -5.74 -9.07
C GLN A 50 -11.61 -5.33 -7.73
N ASP A 51 -11.47 -6.28 -6.81
CA ASP A 51 -10.89 -6.07 -5.49
C ASP A 51 -9.39 -5.76 -5.57
N PHE A 52 -8.63 -6.51 -6.38
CA PHE A 52 -7.18 -6.34 -6.47
C PHE A 52 -6.78 -4.98 -7.04
N PHE A 53 -7.42 -4.54 -8.13
CA PHE A 53 -7.10 -3.25 -8.75
C PHE A 53 -7.84 -2.08 -8.11
N GLY A 54 -8.84 -2.31 -7.26
CA GLY A 54 -9.71 -1.26 -6.72
C GLY A 54 -10.60 -0.64 -7.80
N CYS A 55 -11.10 -1.44 -8.74
CA CYS A 55 -11.97 -1.00 -9.85
C CYS A 55 -13.28 -1.80 -9.86
N PRO A 56 -14.32 -1.37 -9.11
CA PRO A 56 -15.52 -2.16 -8.86
C PRO A 56 -16.39 -2.42 -10.10
N ASP A 57 -16.25 -1.61 -11.14
CA ASP A 57 -17.05 -1.71 -12.36
C ASP A 57 -16.34 -2.47 -13.49
N PHE A 58 -15.10 -2.94 -13.28
CA PHE A 58 -14.38 -3.64 -14.34
C PHE A 58 -15.03 -5.00 -14.67
N PRO A 59 -15.16 -5.38 -15.95
CA PRO A 59 -15.99 -6.52 -16.34
C PRO A 59 -15.39 -7.90 -16.00
N GLY A 60 -14.09 -7.99 -15.76
CA GLY A 60 -13.40 -9.24 -15.42
C GLY A 60 -11.91 -9.21 -15.75
N LEU A 61 -11.27 -10.37 -15.86
CA LEU A 61 -9.83 -10.51 -16.08
C LEU A 61 -9.44 -10.38 -17.57
N PRO A 62 -8.59 -9.41 -17.96
CA PRO A 62 -8.05 -9.36 -19.30
C PRO A 62 -7.11 -10.53 -19.59
N LEU A 63 -7.35 -11.17 -20.72
CA LEU A 63 -6.46 -12.19 -21.26
C LEU A 63 -5.53 -11.60 -22.30
N GLU A 64 -4.37 -12.25 -22.47
CA GLU A 64 -3.32 -11.83 -23.39
C GLU A 64 -3.87 -11.62 -24.80
N ASN A 65 -3.67 -10.42 -25.34
CA ASN A 65 -4.19 -9.95 -26.62
C ASN A 65 -3.14 -10.05 -27.74
N TYR A 66 -1.88 -10.30 -27.39
CA TYR A 66 -0.78 -10.38 -28.33
C TYR A 66 -0.68 -11.75 -29.01
N GLY A 67 -0.38 -11.69 -30.32
CA GLY A 67 -0.09 -12.86 -31.13
C GLY A 67 -1.33 -13.44 -31.80
N GLN A 68 -1.92 -12.72 -32.77
CA GLN A 68 -3.03 -13.16 -33.63
C GLN A 68 -2.87 -14.57 -34.25
N PHE A 69 -1.66 -15.17 -34.22
CA PHE A 69 -1.35 -16.52 -34.69
C PHE A 69 -0.54 -17.36 -33.69
N SER A 70 -0.43 -16.94 -32.43
CA SER A 70 0.32 -17.65 -31.38
C SER A 70 -0.65 -18.44 -30.49
N TYR A 71 -0.15 -19.52 -29.87
CA TYR A 71 -0.88 -20.26 -28.83
C TYR A 71 -1.17 -19.41 -27.58
N ILE A 72 -0.62 -18.20 -27.50
CA ILE A 72 -0.61 -17.39 -26.29
C ILE A 72 -1.89 -16.55 -26.18
N MET A 73 -2.37 -15.98 -27.29
CA MET A 73 -3.54 -15.11 -27.31
C MET A 73 -4.76 -15.82 -26.72
N TYR A 74 -5.36 -15.21 -25.70
CA TYR A 74 -6.54 -15.68 -24.97
C TYR A 74 -6.40 -17.00 -24.20
N ASN A 75 -5.18 -17.52 -24.02
CA ASN A 75 -4.93 -18.73 -23.21
C ASN A 75 -4.10 -18.44 -21.94
N TYR A 76 -3.59 -17.22 -21.81
CA TYR A 76 -2.75 -16.78 -20.70
C TYR A 76 -3.22 -15.39 -20.21
N LEU A 77 -2.75 -15.01 -19.02
CA LEU A 77 -3.06 -13.69 -18.47
C LEU A 77 -2.34 -12.60 -19.23
N GLU A 78 -2.99 -11.44 -19.30
CA GLU A 78 -2.38 -10.20 -19.77
C GLU A 78 -1.09 -9.91 -19.02
N VAL A 79 0.05 -9.99 -19.72
CA VAL A 79 1.36 -9.93 -19.09
C VAL A 79 1.64 -8.55 -18.51
N MET A 80 1.19 -7.48 -19.17
CA MET A 80 1.36 -6.12 -18.65
C MET A 80 0.73 -5.95 -17.25
N LEU A 81 -0.41 -6.62 -17.02
CA LEU A 81 -1.15 -6.54 -15.75
C LEU A 81 -0.63 -7.53 -14.70
N PHE A 82 -0.05 -8.66 -15.11
CA PHE A 82 0.35 -9.75 -14.21
C PHE A 82 1.77 -10.29 -14.49
N PRO A 83 2.82 -9.47 -14.55
CA PRO A 83 4.09 -9.87 -15.17
C PRO A 83 4.85 -10.99 -14.44
N ASN A 84 4.70 -11.10 -13.12
CA ASN A 84 5.35 -12.12 -12.30
C ASN A 84 4.45 -13.34 -12.02
N ASN A 85 3.38 -13.49 -12.78
CA ASN A 85 2.39 -14.55 -12.58
C ASN A 85 2.80 -15.87 -13.29
N LEU A 86 2.41 -17.02 -12.74
CA LEU A 86 2.82 -18.33 -13.27
C LEU A 86 2.23 -18.64 -14.66
N ILE A 87 1.10 -18.02 -15.03
CA ILE A 87 0.37 -18.29 -16.27
C ILE A 87 0.41 -17.15 -17.29
N THR A 88 1.54 -16.45 -17.38
CA THR A 88 1.80 -15.40 -18.38
C THR A 88 2.27 -15.91 -19.75
N GLY A 89 2.28 -17.21 -20.02
CA GLY A 89 2.72 -17.78 -21.31
C GLY A 89 4.22 -17.60 -21.64
N ILE A 90 4.95 -16.82 -20.83
CA ILE A 90 6.37 -16.51 -20.97
C ILE A 90 7.11 -16.72 -19.65
N LYS A 91 8.41 -17.05 -19.74
CA LYS A 91 9.31 -17.20 -18.58
C LYS A 91 10.19 -15.97 -18.39
N ALA A 92 9.60 -14.77 -18.50
CA ALA A 92 10.37 -13.54 -18.61
C ALA A 92 10.70 -12.89 -17.26
N PHE A 93 9.86 -13.07 -16.25
CA PHE A 93 10.05 -12.47 -14.94
C PHE A 93 10.26 -13.55 -13.89
N MET A 94 11.27 -13.38 -13.05
CA MET A 94 11.56 -14.26 -11.93
C MET A 94 11.81 -13.42 -10.67
N PRO A 95 11.45 -13.96 -9.49
CA PRO A 95 10.66 -15.17 -9.26
C PRO A 95 9.19 -15.00 -9.68
N ARG A 96 8.50 -16.13 -9.94
CA ARG A 96 7.06 -16.15 -10.26
C ARG A 96 6.28 -16.77 -9.12
N GLY A 97 5.06 -16.29 -8.94
CA GLY A 97 4.20 -16.69 -7.85
C GLY A 97 2.79 -17.10 -8.26
N LEU A 98 2.12 -17.76 -7.33
CA LEU A 98 0.69 -18.08 -7.46
C LEU A 98 -0.13 -16.91 -6.93
N SER A 99 -1.04 -16.38 -7.71
CA SER A 99 -1.91 -15.25 -7.36
C SER A 99 -3.31 -15.72 -6.95
N ARG A 100 -4.06 -14.84 -6.28
CA ARG A 100 -5.47 -15.08 -5.98
C ARG A 100 -6.35 -15.20 -7.23
N VAL A 101 -6.00 -14.49 -8.30
CA VAL A 101 -6.73 -14.57 -9.58
C VAL A 101 -6.61 -15.97 -10.19
N GLU A 102 -5.42 -16.61 -10.15
CA GLU A 102 -5.27 -18.01 -10.61
C GLU A 102 -6.07 -18.99 -9.75
N LEU A 103 -6.09 -18.78 -8.44
CA LEU A 103 -6.90 -19.58 -7.54
C LEU A 103 -8.40 -19.41 -7.84
N ALA A 104 -8.85 -18.20 -8.18
CA ALA A 104 -10.22 -17.97 -8.63
C ALA A 104 -10.56 -18.64 -9.96
N ILE A 105 -9.61 -18.72 -10.90
CA ILE A 105 -9.80 -19.50 -12.14
C ILE A 105 -10.04 -20.97 -11.78
N LEU A 106 -9.23 -21.55 -10.88
CA LEU A 106 -9.42 -22.93 -10.42
C LEU A 106 -10.76 -23.13 -9.72
N ASP A 107 -11.17 -22.17 -8.90
CA ASP A 107 -12.42 -22.20 -8.14
C ASP A 107 -13.63 -22.20 -9.09
N ASP A 108 -13.62 -21.30 -10.07
CA ASP A 108 -14.67 -21.17 -11.08
C ASP A 108 -14.75 -22.37 -12.04
N THR A 109 -13.72 -23.22 -12.13
CA THR A 109 -13.79 -24.46 -12.94
C THR A 109 -14.75 -25.51 -12.38
N ASN A 110 -15.03 -25.47 -11.06
CA ASN A 110 -15.75 -26.50 -10.31
C ASN A 110 -15.13 -27.91 -10.40
N TRP A 111 -13.82 -28.01 -10.65
CA TRP A 111 -13.09 -29.29 -10.66
C TRP A 111 -12.62 -29.73 -9.29
N TYR A 112 -12.26 -28.75 -8.48
CA TYR A 112 -11.72 -28.92 -7.16
C TYR A 112 -12.85 -28.85 -6.14
N ASN A 113 -12.74 -29.63 -5.06
CA ASN A 113 -13.75 -29.58 -4.00
C ASN A 113 -13.65 -28.30 -3.17
N SER A 114 -12.45 -27.74 -3.05
CA SER A 114 -12.17 -26.47 -2.41
C SER A 114 -10.85 -25.90 -2.91
N ILE A 115 -10.74 -24.58 -2.95
CA ILE A 115 -9.52 -23.84 -3.24
C ILE A 115 -9.11 -23.04 -2.00
N ASN A 116 -7.86 -23.17 -1.59
CA ASN A 116 -7.33 -22.39 -0.47
C ASN A 116 -6.62 -21.13 -1.00
N TYR A 117 -7.28 -19.97 -0.87
CA TYR A 117 -6.74 -18.68 -1.30
C TYR A 117 -5.56 -18.18 -0.47
N ASP A 118 -5.30 -18.75 0.71
CA ASP A 118 -4.14 -18.40 1.52
C ASP A 118 -2.82 -18.86 0.87
N LEU A 119 -2.89 -19.79 -0.09
CA LEU A 119 -1.73 -20.22 -0.87
C LEU A 119 -1.24 -19.16 -1.86
N ALA A 120 -2.02 -18.10 -2.09
CA ALA A 120 -1.60 -17.02 -2.96
C ALA A 120 -0.45 -16.22 -2.35
N GLU A 121 0.56 -15.97 -3.17
CA GLU A 121 1.55 -14.94 -2.93
C GLU A 121 0.92 -13.55 -2.96
N VAL A 122 1.57 -12.63 -2.25
CA VAL A 122 1.13 -11.24 -2.22
C VAL A 122 1.64 -10.54 -3.49
N TYR A 123 0.71 -10.04 -4.29
CA TYR A 123 1.00 -9.25 -5.47
C TYR A 123 0.75 -7.77 -5.19
N TYR A 124 1.66 -6.91 -5.65
CA TYR A 124 1.54 -5.46 -5.50
C TYR A 124 1.45 -4.70 -6.82
N TRP A 125 1.85 -5.32 -7.93
CA TRP A 125 1.81 -4.71 -9.25
C TRP A 125 0.37 -4.38 -9.65
N GLY A 126 0.04 -3.08 -9.79
CA GLY A 126 -1.31 -2.64 -10.11
C GLY A 126 -2.32 -2.70 -8.96
N LYS A 127 -1.91 -3.12 -7.76
CA LYS A 127 -2.79 -3.20 -6.60
C LYS A 127 -3.32 -1.83 -6.20
N ASP A 128 -4.64 -1.71 -6.02
CA ASP A 128 -5.34 -0.49 -5.59
C ASP A 128 -5.06 0.74 -6.51
N LYS A 129 -4.72 0.52 -7.80
CA LYS A 129 -4.42 1.61 -8.74
C LYS A 129 -5.63 2.19 -9.47
N GLY A 130 -6.80 1.62 -9.25
CA GLY A 130 -8.07 2.03 -9.83
C GLY A 130 -8.22 1.63 -11.30
N CYS A 131 -9.35 2.02 -11.89
CA CYS A 131 -9.74 1.65 -13.25
C CYS A 131 -8.79 2.18 -14.33
N ASP A 132 -8.05 3.25 -14.03
CA ASP A 132 -7.11 3.85 -14.97
C ASP A 132 -5.96 2.89 -15.30
N PHE A 133 -5.49 2.09 -14.33
CA PHE A 133 -4.45 1.08 -14.57
C PHE A 133 -4.90 -0.02 -15.55
N LEU A 134 -6.20 -0.32 -15.56
CA LEU A 134 -6.78 -1.35 -16.42
C LEU A 134 -7.16 -0.82 -17.82
N ASN A 135 -7.51 0.47 -17.92
CA ASN A 135 -8.11 1.07 -19.11
C ASN A 135 -7.17 1.99 -19.89
N ASP A 136 -6.26 2.71 -19.24
CA ASP A 136 -5.47 3.72 -19.92
C ASP A 136 -4.36 3.09 -20.76
N PRO A 137 -4.04 3.66 -21.94
CA PRO A 137 -2.93 3.21 -22.76
C PRO A 137 -1.59 3.57 -22.10
N CYS A 138 -0.54 2.82 -22.44
CA CYS A 138 0.68 2.88 -21.64
C CYS A 138 1.40 4.24 -21.55
N TYR A 139 1.31 5.07 -22.59
CA TYR A 139 1.90 6.41 -22.55
C TYR A 139 1.30 7.31 -21.46
N GLN A 140 0.08 7.01 -20.99
CA GLN A 140 -0.55 7.67 -19.83
C GLN A 140 -0.12 7.02 -18.52
N LEU A 141 -0.03 5.69 -18.48
CA LEU A 141 0.39 4.93 -17.31
C LEU A 141 1.82 5.25 -16.87
N SER A 142 2.74 5.41 -17.83
CA SER A 142 4.19 5.61 -17.59
C SER A 142 4.51 6.82 -16.72
N ASN A 143 3.66 7.86 -16.72
CA ASN A 143 3.86 9.06 -15.92
C ASN A 143 3.09 9.04 -14.59
N LYS A 144 2.23 8.02 -14.38
CA LYS A 144 1.26 7.97 -13.28
C LYS A 144 1.59 6.88 -12.25
N PHE A 145 2.10 5.74 -12.71
CA PHE A 145 2.30 4.57 -11.87
C PHE A 145 3.77 4.16 -11.84
N GLN A 146 4.27 3.87 -10.64
CA GLN A 146 5.67 3.52 -10.39
C GLN A 146 6.08 2.25 -11.15
N GLU A 147 5.16 1.32 -11.33
CA GLU A 147 5.30 0.06 -12.08
C GLU A 147 5.91 0.28 -13.47
N PHE A 148 5.61 1.41 -14.10
CA PHE A 148 6.04 1.74 -15.45
C PHE A 148 7.10 2.86 -15.50
N GLN A 149 7.60 3.30 -14.36
CA GLN A 149 8.62 4.34 -14.28
C GLN A 149 10.01 3.72 -14.40
N VAL A 150 10.85 4.34 -15.23
CA VAL A 150 12.23 3.91 -15.49
C VAL A 150 13.17 5.11 -15.36
N ASN A 151 14.36 4.87 -14.81
CA ASN A 151 15.35 5.93 -14.60
C ASN A 151 15.94 6.39 -15.95
N LYS A 152 15.83 7.68 -16.27
CA LYS A 152 16.38 8.24 -17.52
C LYS A 152 17.91 8.24 -17.60
N TYR A 153 18.57 8.12 -16.45
CA TYR A 153 20.02 8.24 -16.30
C TYR A 153 20.72 6.91 -16.04
N SER A 154 19.96 5.87 -15.64
CA SER A 154 20.47 4.52 -15.42
C SER A 154 19.62 3.49 -16.14
N VAL A 155 20.28 2.62 -16.91
CA VAL A 155 19.64 1.47 -17.55
C VAL A 155 19.43 0.31 -16.56
N TYR A 156 19.98 0.42 -15.35
CA TYR A 156 19.95 -0.63 -14.32
C TYR A 156 19.22 -0.16 -13.07
N GLY A 157 18.53 -1.07 -12.39
CA GLY A 157 17.80 -0.82 -11.15
C GLY A 157 17.12 -2.10 -10.67
N CYS A 158 16.47 -2.08 -9.51
CA CYS A 158 15.82 -3.26 -8.97
C CYS A 158 14.44 -3.51 -9.58
N SER A 159 14.01 -4.78 -9.62
CA SER A 159 12.61 -5.11 -9.94
C SER A 159 11.66 -4.44 -8.94
N PHE A 160 10.40 -4.20 -9.35
CA PHE A 160 9.39 -3.52 -8.51
C PHE A 160 9.19 -4.18 -7.13
N ASP A 161 9.32 -5.50 -7.06
CA ASP A 161 9.22 -6.31 -5.84
C ASP A 161 10.56 -6.49 -5.11
N HIS A 162 11.64 -5.87 -5.58
CA HIS A 162 13.00 -6.02 -5.07
C HIS A 162 13.53 -7.46 -5.07
N LYS A 163 12.89 -8.42 -5.74
CA LYS A 163 13.34 -9.83 -5.74
C LYS A 163 14.50 -10.08 -6.70
N SER A 164 14.74 -9.17 -7.64
CA SER A 164 15.73 -9.34 -8.70
C SER A 164 16.44 -8.03 -9.05
N LYS A 165 17.69 -8.15 -9.50
CA LYS A 165 18.34 -7.11 -10.31
C LYS A 165 17.62 -7.01 -11.65
N ALA A 166 17.43 -5.79 -12.13
CA ALA A 166 16.68 -5.53 -13.35
C ALA A 166 17.39 -4.49 -14.24
N LYS A 167 16.91 -4.40 -15.47
CA LYS A 167 17.38 -3.44 -16.46
C LYS A 167 16.18 -2.86 -17.22
N GLN A 168 16.28 -1.63 -17.66
CA GLN A 168 15.25 -1.00 -18.46
C GLN A 168 14.99 -1.78 -19.75
N SER A 169 13.71 -1.97 -20.09
CA SER A 169 13.29 -2.49 -21.39
C SER A 169 13.84 -1.60 -22.53
N LEU A 170 14.70 -2.13 -23.38
CA LEU A 170 15.34 -1.36 -24.45
C LEU A 170 14.34 -1.09 -25.60
N GLU A 171 14.17 0.18 -25.97
CA GLU A 171 13.38 0.58 -27.16
C GLU A 171 14.09 0.24 -28.48
N LYS A 172 15.40 -0.03 -28.46
CA LYS A 172 16.24 -0.12 -29.67
C LYS A 172 15.90 -1.32 -30.58
N TYR A 173 15.31 -2.37 -30.04
CA TYR A 173 14.85 -3.53 -30.80
C TYR A 173 13.43 -3.88 -30.37
N ILE A 174 12.49 -3.91 -31.31
CA ILE A 174 11.13 -4.39 -31.04
C ILE A 174 11.21 -5.89 -30.79
N THR A 175 10.99 -6.30 -29.54
CA THR A 175 10.93 -7.71 -29.12
C THR A 175 9.49 -8.15 -28.90
N THR A 176 9.26 -9.47 -28.83
CA THR A 176 8.00 -10.06 -28.37
C THR A 176 7.55 -9.47 -27.03
N MET A 177 8.50 -9.22 -26.13
CA MET A 177 8.22 -8.67 -24.80
C MET A 177 7.63 -7.27 -24.86
N ASN A 178 8.10 -6.44 -25.80
CA ASN A 178 7.55 -5.09 -25.95
C ASN A 178 6.05 -5.14 -26.30
N PHE A 179 5.61 -6.12 -27.10
CA PHE A 179 4.19 -6.23 -27.42
C PHE A 179 3.35 -6.78 -26.26
N MET A 180 3.85 -7.81 -25.57
CA MET A 180 3.16 -8.41 -24.42
C MET A 180 3.05 -7.46 -23.21
N PHE A 181 3.86 -6.41 -23.20
CA PHE A 181 3.78 -5.34 -22.21
C PHE A 181 3.05 -4.10 -22.74
N ASP A 182 2.30 -4.18 -23.84
CA ASP A 182 1.60 -3.04 -24.46
C ASP A 182 2.54 -1.83 -24.74
N PHE A 183 3.81 -2.12 -25.06
CA PHE A 183 4.91 -1.16 -25.21
C PHE A 183 5.16 -0.28 -23.98
N CYS A 184 4.77 -0.76 -22.80
CA CYS A 184 5.12 -0.12 -21.55
C CYS A 184 6.61 -0.16 -21.25
N ASN A 185 7.07 0.91 -20.62
CA ASN A 185 8.35 0.91 -19.94
C ASN A 185 8.23 0.06 -18.68
N TYR A 186 9.24 -0.77 -18.42
CA TYR A 186 9.36 -1.52 -17.19
C TYR A 186 10.84 -1.87 -16.93
N LEU A 187 11.13 -2.31 -15.72
CA LEU A 187 12.42 -2.88 -15.36
C LEU A 187 12.34 -4.40 -15.50
N GLU A 188 13.00 -4.94 -16.53
CA GLU A 188 13.10 -6.37 -16.84
C GLU A 188 14.06 -7.07 -15.86
N PRO A 189 13.58 -7.99 -15.01
CA PRO A 189 14.43 -8.79 -14.14
C PRO A 189 15.39 -9.66 -14.96
N TYR A 190 16.67 -9.68 -14.59
CA TYR A 190 17.66 -10.56 -15.25
C TYR A 190 18.44 -11.44 -14.29
N GLN A 191 18.45 -11.14 -12.99
CA GLN A 191 19.15 -11.93 -11.99
C GLN A 191 18.40 -11.88 -10.65
N ALA A 192 17.86 -13.03 -10.23
CA ALA A 192 17.18 -13.17 -8.96
C ALA A 192 18.17 -13.12 -7.78
N CYS A 193 17.76 -12.45 -6.70
CA CYS A 193 18.57 -12.35 -5.49
C CYS A 193 18.43 -13.58 -4.58
N ASP A 194 17.40 -14.41 -4.76
CA ASP A 194 17.10 -15.54 -3.87
C ASP A 194 17.83 -16.86 -4.22
N ASN A 195 18.73 -16.84 -5.21
CA ASN A 195 19.35 -18.05 -5.77
C ASN A 195 20.87 -18.13 -5.55
N GLY A 196 21.29 -19.04 -4.67
CA GLY A 196 22.70 -19.25 -4.30
C GLY A 196 23.63 -19.79 -5.39
N ILE A 197 23.13 -20.14 -6.58
CA ILE A 197 23.97 -20.55 -7.73
C ILE A 197 24.89 -19.40 -8.18
N HIS A 198 24.56 -18.14 -7.84
CA HIS A 198 25.29 -16.97 -8.31
C HIS A 198 26.53 -16.58 -7.49
N ASN A 199 26.93 -17.35 -6.47
CA ASN A 199 28.11 -17.04 -5.65
C ASN A 199 29.45 -17.28 -6.39
N GLN A 200 29.98 -16.23 -7.03
CA GLN A 200 31.34 -16.16 -7.57
C GLN A 200 32.19 -15.17 -6.74
N ASP A 201 33.53 -15.28 -6.82
CA ASP A 201 34.48 -14.46 -6.05
C ASP A 201 34.27 -12.94 -6.22
N SER A 202 33.78 -12.47 -7.39
CA SER A 202 33.46 -11.05 -7.65
C SER A 202 32.35 -10.48 -6.77
N ASN A 203 31.45 -11.32 -6.23
CA ASN A 203 30.36 -10.88 -5.37
C ASN A 203 30.84 -10.53 -3.96
N ALA A 204 31.91 -11.19 -3.50
CA ALA A 204 32.49 -10.94 -2.18
C ALA A 204 33.06 -9.52 -2.07
N GLU A 205 33.66 -9.01 -3.14
CA GLU A 205 34.23 -7.65 -3.19
C GLU A 205 33.17 -6.54 -3.21
N LEU A 206 31.94 -6.90 -3.61
CA LEU A 206 30.75 -6.05 -3.71
C LEU A 206 29.75 -6.26 -2.56
N PHE A 207 30.10 -7.13 -1.60
CA PHE A 207 29.27 -7.49 -0.44
C PHE A 207 27.90 -8.06 -0.82
N GLU A 208 27.79 -8.71 -1.99
CA GLU A 208 26.51 -9.27 -2.42
C GLU A 208 26.24 -10.63 -1.76
N SER A 209 24.97 -10.84 -1.44
CA SER A 209 24.46 -12.10 -0.92
C SER A 209 23.28 -12.59 -1.76
N PHE A 210 23.26 -13.89 -2.03
CA PHE A 210 22.22 -14.56 -2.79
C PHE A 210 21.57 -15.67 -1.96
N GLN A 211 20.84 -15.27 -0.91
CA GLN A 211 20.13 -16.13 0.03
C GLN A 211 18.61 -15.99 -0.16
N SER A 212 17.81 -16.88 0.45
CA SER A 212 16.34 -16.83 0.29
C SER A 212 15.69 -15.48 0.65
N ASN A 213 16.28 -14.77 1.62
CA ASN A 213 15.79 -13.47 2.07
C ASN A 213 16.50 -12.29 1.38
N SER A 214 17.39 -12.59 0.44
CA SER A 214 18.10 -11.55 -0.28
C SER A 214 17.17 -10.79 -1.20
N ARG A 215 17.34 -9.47 -1.22
CA ARG A 215 16.60 -8.52 -2.04
C ARG A 215 17.56 -7.56 -2.73
N CYS A 216 17.12 -7.01 -3.85
CA CYS A 216 17.85 -6.02 -4.61
C CYS A 216 17.67 -4.65 -3.99
N PHE A 217 18.79 -3.94 -3.82
CA PHE A 217 18.84 -2.54 -3.42
C PHE A 217 19.66 -1.75 -4.43
N GLU A 218 19.28 -0.50 -4.66
CA GLU A 218 20.17 0.42 -5.36
C GLU A 218 21.34 0.74 -4.43
N SER A 219 22.55 0.33 -4.83
CA SER A 219 23.72 0.38 -3.98
C SER A 219 25.00 0.53 -4.79
N SER A 220 25.88 1.41 -4.32
CA SER A 220 27.25 1.60 -4.82
C SER A 220 28.32 1.02 -3.89
N VAL A 221 27.90 0.30 -2.86
CA VAL A 221 28.78 -0.28 -1.83
C VAL A 221 29.79 -1.25 -2.45
N ARG A 222 31.04 -1.09 -2.06
CA ARG A 222 32.19 -1.89 -2.53
C ARG A 222 33.36 -1.83 -1.55
N SER A 223 34.32 -2.74 -1.73
CA SER A 223 35.62 -2.67 -1.07
C SER A 223 36.41 -1.42 -1.49
N LYS A 224 37.08 -0.76 -0.56
CA LYS A 224 38.02 0.34 -0.85
C LYS A 224 39.10 -0.13 -1.82
N ASN A 225 39.35 0.67 -2.85
CA ASN A 225 40.27 0.43 -3.99
C ASN A 225 39.71 -0.42 -5.14
N GLN A 226 38.46 -0.88 -5.09
CA GLN A 226 37.78 -1.40 -6.27
C GLN A 226 37.42 -0.28 -7.24
N LEU A 227 37.47 -0.57 -8.54
CA LEU A 227 37.02 0.36 -9.57
C LEU A 227 35.54 0.70 -9.35
N ILE A 228 35.16 1.94 -9.65
CA ILE A 228 33.75 2.37 -9.58
C ILE A 228 32.96 1.50 -10.55
N ASP A 229 32.14 0.60 -10.01
CA ASP A 229 31.16 -0.11 -10.80
C ASP A 229 30.05 0.88 -11.19
N PRO A 230 29.81 1.12 -12.49
CA PRO A 230 28.71 1.97 -12.94
C PRO A 230 27.33 1.36 -12.63
N ILE A 231 27.25 0.09 -12.24
CA ILE A 231 26.00 -0.61 -11.94
C ILE A 231 25.67 -0.42 -10.46
N SER A 232 24.68 0.41 -10.17
CA SER A 232 24.24 0.80 -8.83
C SER A 232 23.22 -0.16 -8.21
N GLN A 233 23.33 -1.47 -8.42
CA GLN A 233 22.38 -2.44 -7.84
C GLN A 233 23.08 -3.66 -7.25
N ARG A 234 22.65 -4.07 -6.05
CA ARG A 234 23.25 -5.15 -5.27
C ARG A 234 22.18 -6.00 -4.60
N CYS A 235 22.39 -7.31 -4.54
CA CYS A 235 21.59 -8.21 -3.73
C CYS A 235 22.16 -8.29 -2.32
N TYR A 236 21.37 -7.97 -1.31
CA TYR A 236 21.75 -8.11 0.09
C TYR A 236 20.78 -9.02 0.81
N ASP A 237 21.29 -9.83 1.74
CA ASP A 237 20.42 -10.46 2.73
C ASP A 237 19.72 -9.36 3.54
N SER A 238 18.42 -9.54 3.77
CA SER A 238 17.61 -8.51 4.41
C SER A 238 16.55 -9.11 5.33
N SER A 239 16.12 -8.31 6.31
CA SER A 239 15.05 -8.68 7.23
C SER A 239 14.28 -7.44 7.68
N CYS A 240 13.14 -7.63 8.34
CA CYS A 240 12.36 -6.55 8.91
C CYS A 240 12.18 -6.72 10.43
N ASN A 241 11.91 -5.62 11.13
CA ASN A 241 11.44 -5.70 12.50
C ASN A 241 10.00 -6.24 12.57
N GLU A 242 9.54 -6.58 13.77
CA GLU A 242 8.20 -7.17 13.99
C GLU A 242 7.06 -6.26 13.50
N ASP A 243 7.21 -4.94 13.63
CA ASP A 243 6.19 -3.98 13.17
C ASP A 243 6.22 -3.72 11.65
N GLY A 244 7.21 -4.27 10.92
CA GLY A 244 7.39 -4.02 9.48
C GLY A 244 7.78 -2.59 9.11
N ASN A 245 8.17 -1.77 10.07
CA ASN A 245 8.51 -0.35 9.90
C ASN A 245 10.00 -0.08 9.69
N ILE A 246 10.87 -1.08 9.89
CA ILE A 246 12.32 -0.98 9.75
C ILE A 246 12.83 -2.13 8.89
N VAL A 247 13.58 -1.81 7.84
CA VAL A 247 14.32 -2.80 7.03
C VAL A 247 15.77 -2.85 7.48
N TYR A 248 16.26 -4.07 7.65
CA TYR A 248 17.64 -4.37 7.95
C TYR A 248 18.33 -4.94 6.72
N ILE A 249 19.45 -4.33 6.32
CA ILE A 249 20.27 -4.76 5.19
C ILE A 249 21.57 -5.31 5.76
N HIS A 250 21.85 -6.60 5.53
CA HIS A 250 23.02 -7.28 6.05
C HIS A 250 24.12 -7.32 4.98
N LEU A 251 25.14 -6.48 5.15
CA LEU A 251 26.29 -6.41 4.23
C LEU A 251 27.27 -7.57 4.50
N ASP A 252 27.49 -7.88 5.77
CA ASP A 252 28.26 -9.03 6.23
C ASP A 252 27.71 -9.51 7.59
N SER A 253 28.35 -10.51 8.21
CA SER A 253 27.93 -11.06 9.51
C SER A 253 27.93 -10.07 10.69
N ASN A 254 28.62 -8.93 10.57
CA ASN A 254 28.81 -7.93 11.61
C ASN A 254 28.29 -6.53 11.23
N VAL A 255 28.00 -6.29 9.94
CA VAL A 255 27.57 -4.99 9.43
C VAL A 255 26.13 -5.07 8.95
N LYS A 256 25.28 -4.36 9.69
CA LYS A 256 23.84 -4.24 9.47
C LYS A 256 23.48 -2.77 9.30
N LEU A 257 22.83 -2.43 8.19
CA LEU A 257 22.27 -1.10 7.94
C LEU A 257 20.78 -1.07 8.28
N GLU A 258 20.29 0.07 8.72
CA GLU A 258 18.89 0.24 9.14
C GLU A 258 18.19 1.33 8.33
N CYS A 259 17.16 0.92 7.61
CA CYS A 259 16.25 1.79 6.88
C CYS A 259 15.00 2.04 7.73
N TYR A 260 14.84 3.28 8.20
CA TYR A 260 13.69 3.72 9.01
C TYR A 260 12.85 4.78 8.29
N MET A 261 13.27 5.25 7.11
CA MET A 261 12.48 6.14 6.24
C MET A 261 12.50 5.65 4.80
N ASN A 262 11.38 5.83 4.10
CA ASN A 262 11.26 5.57 2.66
C ASN A 262 12.29 6.41 1.88
N ASN A 263 12.99 5.78 0.92
CA ASN A 263 14.04 6.42 0.11
C ASN A 263 15.21 7.01 0.90
N GLN A 264 15.43 6.57 2.15
CA GLN A 264 16.61 6.96 2.91
C GLN A 264 17.89 6.56 2.18
N ILE A 265 18.85 7.47 2.05
CA ILE A 265 20.19 7.17 1.55
C ILE A 265 21.10 6.95 2.75
N ILE A 266 21.75 5.78 2.82
CA ILE A 266 22.68 5.41 3.87
C ILE A 266 24.10 5.45 3.30
N ASN A 267 24.93 6.34 3.85
CA ASN A 267 26.36 6.40 3.52
C ASN A 267 27.13 5.39 4.36
N VAL A 268 27.86 4.49 3.70
CA VAL A 268 28.69 3.46 4.32
C VAL A 268 30.13 3.95 4.25
N ASP A 269 30.57 4.75 5.24
CA ASP A 269 31.93 5.28 5.29
C ASP A 269 32.81 4.50 6.27
N ASN A 270 33.85 3.83 5.74
CA ASN A 270 34.97 3.24 6.50
C ASN A 270 34.60 2.14 7.51
N ILE A 271 33.44 1.53 7.40
CA ILE A 271 33.12 0.32 8.17
C ILE A 271 33.85 -0.85 7.50
N ASN A 272 34.79 -1.50 8.20
CA ASN A 272 35.52 -2.68 7.71
C ASN A 272 36.20 -2.56 6.33
N GLY A 273 36.60 -1.36 5.90
CA GLY A 273 37.27 -1.16 4.60
C GLY A 273 36.31 -1.06 3.41
N VAL A 274 35.02 -0.83 3.67
CA VAL A 274 33.96 -0.66 2.67
C VAL A 274 33.64 0.83 2.50
N GLU A 275 33.25 1.23 1.29
CA GLU A 275 32.74 2.56 0.95
C GLU A 275 31.52 2.48 0.02
N GLY A 276 30.65 3.49 0.06
CA GLY A 276 29.55 3.67 -0.90
C GLY A 276 28.24 4.10 -0.24
N GLU A 277 27.15 4.00 -0.98
CA GLU A 277 25.82 4.42 -0.55
C GLU A 277 24.80 3.33 -0.87
N VAL A 278 23.78 3.19 -0.02
CA VAL A 278 22.62 2.31 -0.23
C VAL A 278 21.33 3.14 -0.17
N LEU A 279 20.47 3.00 -1.17
CA LEU A 279 19.12 3.56 -1.18
C LEU A 279 18.14 2.56 -0.57
N CYS A 280 17.49 2.97 0.51
CA CYS A 280 16.44 2.22 1.17
C CYS A 280 15.16 2.13 0.30
N PRO A 281 14.31 1.11 0.52
CA PRO A 281 13.08 0.93 -0.25
C PRO A 281 12.21 2.19 -0.23
N ASN A 282 11.51 2.42 -1.35
CA ASN A 282 10.64 3.58 -1.49
C ASN A 282 9.31 3.43 -0.73
N ASP A 283 9.00 2.19 -0.32
CA ASP A 283 7.86 1.82 0.51
C ASP A 283 8.28 0.68 1.45
N ILE A 284 8.68 1.04 2.68
CA ILE A 284 9.15 0.08 3.69
C ILE A 284 8.04 -0.90 4.10
N GLN A 285 6.80 -0.43 4.23
CA GLN A 285 5.66 -1.28 4.61
C GLN A 285 5.44 -2.37 3.57
N ARG A 286 5.37 -1.98 2.29
CA ARG A 286 5.23 -2.91 1.18
C ARG A 286 6.40 -3.89 1.14
N PHE A 287 7.63 -3.38 1.24
CA PHE A 287 8.83 -4.22 1.24
C PHE A 287 8.77 -5.29 2.33
N CYS A 288 8.47 -4.92 3.58
CA CYS A 288 8.41 -5.84 4.70
C CYS A 288 7.24 -6.83 4.61
N SER A 289 6.10 -6.40 4.08
CA SER A 289 4.95 -7.28 3.90
C SER A 289 5.15 -8.36 2.80
N ASP A 290 5.99 -8.10 1.79
CA ASP A 290 6.37 -9.06 0.75
C ASP A 290 7.55 -9.97 1.18
N MET A 291 8.18 -9.68 2.33
CA MET A 291 9.16 -10.59 2.92
C MET A 291 8.46 -11.80 3.55
N ASN A 292 8.11 -12.77 2.71
CA ASN A 292 7.69 -14.12 3.12
C ASN A 292 8.87 -14.89 3.72
N THR A 293 9.20 -14.59 4.97
CA THR A 293 10.28 -15.24 5.72
C THR A 293 9.69 -16.37 6.57
N CYS A 294 9.81 -17.60 6.09
CA CYS A 294 9.53 -18.77 6.92
C CYS A 294 10.84 -19.33 7.50
N GLU A 295 10.87 -19.47 8.81
CA GLU A 295 12.00 -19.99 9.57
C GLU A 295 12.47 -21.35 8.99
N ASN A 296 13.77 -21.45 8.69
CA ASN A 296 14.42 -22.62 8.09
C ASN A 296 13.80 -23.15 6.79
N LEU A 297 13.10 -22.31 6.02
CA LEU A 297 12.38 -22.73 4.79
C LEU A 297 11.44 -23.92 5.05
N CYS A 298 10.76 -23.90 6.20
CA CYS A 298 9.91 -24.99 6.65
C CYS A 298 10.62 -26.35 6.62
N SER A 299 11.92 -26.35 6.94
CA SER A 299 12.79 -27.53 6.95
C SER A 299 12.77 -28.33 5.64
N LYS A 300 12.34 -27.72 4.52
CA LYS A 300 12.04 -28.39 3.23
C LYS A 300 10.97 -29.49 3.29
N ASN A 301 10.25 -29.57 4.40
CA ASN A 301 9.15 -30.51 4.63
C ASN A 301 7.81 -29.76 4.73
N GLY A 302 7.74 -28.55 4.18
CA GLY A 302 6.59 -27.67 4.21
C GLY A 302 6.71 -26.57 3.17
N TYR A 303 5.68 -25.74 3.07
CA TYR A 303 5.65 -24.54 2.25
C TYR A 303 5.27 -23.33 3.11
N CYS A 304 5.68 -22.13 2.68
CA CYS A 304 5.46 -20.90 3.42
C CYS A 304 4.16 -20.23 3.00
N VAL A 305 3.32 -19.88 3.97
CA VAL A 305 2.09 -19.11 3.78
C VAL A 305 2.07 -18.00 4.81
N GLN A 306 2.14 -16.73 4.37
CA GLN A 306 2.08 -15.55 5.26
C GLN A 306 3.03 -15.66 6.47
N ASN A 307 4.32 -15.93 6.24
CA ASN A 307 5.35 -16.14 7.26
C ASN A 307 5.15 -17.35 8.20
N LYS A 308 4.21 -18.26 7.89
CA LYS A 308 3.97 -19.51 8.63
C LYS A 308 4.24 -20.72 7.77
N CYS A 309 4.81 -21.76 8.38
CA CYS A 309 5.04 -23.02 7.68
C CYS A 309 3.80 -23.91 7.73
N ARG A 310 3.34 -24.31 6.55
CA ARG A 310 2.36 -25.37 6.36
C ARG A 310 3.10 -26.65 6.00
N CYS A 311 2.99 -27.67 6.83
CA CYS A 311 3.80 -28.88 6.66
C CYS A 311 3.22 -29.83 5.62
N LEU A 312 4.13 -30.46 4.88
CA LEU A 312 3.82 -31.58 4.00
C LEU A 312 3.40 -32.78 4.84
N LYS A 313 2.69 -33.71 4.20
CA LYS A 313 2.20 -34.95 4.83
C LYS A 313 3.31 -35.68 5.60
N GLY A 314 2.98 -36.08 6.84
CA GLY A 314 3.92 -36.78 7.71
C GLY A 314 4.84 -35.85 8.51
N TYR A 315 4.65 -34.53 8.43
CA TYR A 315 5.45 -33.57 9.18
C TYR A 315 4.59 -32.59 9.98
N GLY A 316 5.16 -32.09 11.08
CA GLY A 316 4.57 -31.11 11.97
C GLY A 316 5.61 -30.24 12.66
N GLY A 317 5.14 -29.37 13.55
CA GLY A 317 5.95 -28.35 14.23
C GLY A 317 6.01 -27.04 13.46
N LYS A 318 6.33 -25.96 14.18
CA LYS A 318 6.36 -24.57 13.68
C LYS A 318 7.15 -24.38 12.37
N THR A 319 8.19 -25.19 12.14
CA THR A 319 9.03 -25.14 10.93
C THR A 319 9.04 -26.46 10.17
N CYS A 320 8.06 -27.34 10.37
CA CYS A 320 7.98 -28.68 9.75
C CYS A 320 9.17 -29.59 10.01
N GLN A 321 9.78 -29.42 11.17
CA GLN A 321 10.96 -30.17 11.60
C GLN A 321 10.61 -31.54 12.20
N LEU A 322 9.37 -31.72 12.68
CA LEU A 322 8.93 -32.96 13.31
C LEU A 322 8.40 -33.90 12.24
N LYS A 323 8.82 -35.16 12.26
CA LYS A 323 8.22 -36.23 11.45
C LYS A 323 7.20 -36.98 12.31
N CYS A 324 5.93 -36.94 11.92
CA CYS A 324 4.85 -37.63 12.61
C CYS A 324 4.99 -39.16 12.46
N GLN A 325 4.52 -39.89 13.47
CA GLN A 325 4.60 -41.35 13.54
C GLN A 325 3.45 -42.02 12.78
N SER A 326 3.66 -43.30 12.41
CA SER A 326 2.62 -44.11 11.78
C SER A 326 1.37 -44.19 12.69
N GLY A 327 0.19 -43.97 12.10
CA GLY A 327 -1.09 -43.90 12.84
C GLY A 327 -1.44 -42.53 13.41
N GLU A 328 -0.57 -41.52 13.28
CA GLU A 328 -0.88 -40.14 13.67
C GLU A 328 -1.65 -39.38 12.59
N TYR A 329 -2.26 -38.28 13.01
CA TYR A 329 -2.99 -37.31 12.21
C TYR A 329 -2.27 -35.97 12.24
N VAL A 330 -2.23 -35.28 11.09
CA VAL A 330 -1.67 -33.93 10.97
C VAL A 330 -2.78 -32.95 10.64
N TYR A 331 -2.83 -31.85 11.39
CA TYR A 331 -3.73 -30.72 11.12
C TYR A 331 -3.05 -29.39 11.46
N GLU A 332 -3.68 -28.30 11.07
CA GLU A 332 -3.19 -26.93 11.29
C GLU A 332 -3.93 -26.25 12.43
N ASP A 333 -3.25 -25.93 13.53
CA ASP A 333 -3.82 -25.20 14.67
C ASP A 333 -3.21 -23.79 14.77
N ASN A 334 -4.03 -22.76 14.58
CA ASN A 334 -3.62 -21.35 14.64
C ASN A 334 -2.40 -21.00 13.74
N GLY A 335 -2.24 -21.77 12.65
CA GLY A 335 -1.13 -21.67 11.71
C GLY A 335 0.15 -22.39 12.12
N ASN A 336 0.07 -23.34 13.06
CA ASN A 336 1.12 -24.33 13.32
C ASN A 336 0.62 -25.72 12.92
N SER A 337 1.41 -26.49 12.16
CA SER A 337 1.08 -27.89 11.91
C SER A 337 1.36 -28.75 13.14
N VAL A 338 0.40 -29.58 13.56
CA VAL A 338 0.47 -30.41 14.78
C VAL A 338 0.26 -31.88 14.43
N CYS A 339 1.08 -32.77 15.00
CA CYS A 339 0.85 -34.22 14.97
C CYS A 339 0.03 -34.65 16.20
N ILE A 340 -1.04 -35.43 16.03
CA ILE A 340 -1.87 -35.97 17.12
C ILE A 340 -2.24 -37.44 16.88
N ASN A 341 -2.71 -38.13 17.92
CA ASN A 341 -3.03 -39.57 17.88
C ASN A 341 -4.53 -39.90 18.12
N THR A 342 -5.41 -38.88 18.15
CA THR A 342 -6.82 -39.04 18.56
C THR A 342 -7.84 -38.95 17.42
N GLY A 343 -7.40 -38.91 16.16
CA GLY A 343 -8.28 -38.62 15.01
C GLY A 343 -8.34 -37.12 14.68
N CYS A 344 -9.02 -36.74 13.60
CA CYS A 344 -9.19 -35.34 13.24
C CYS A 344 -10.03 -34.59 14.29
N PRO A 345 -9.58 -33.40 14.75
CA PRO A 345 -10.32 -32.63 15.75
C PRO A 345 -11.59 -32.00 15.14
N TYR A 346 -12.48 -31.48 16.00
CA TYR A 346 -13.66 -30.73 15.56
C TYR A 346 -13.29 -29.58 14.62
N GLY A 347 -14.07 -29.39 13.58
CA GLY A 347 -13.77 -28.45 12.49
C GLY A 347 -12.84 -29.01 11.42
N TYR A 348 -12.42 -30.28 11.51
CA TYR A 348 -11.59 -30.93 10.49
C TYR A 348 -12.14 -32.30 10.09
N TYR A 349 -11.90 -32.70 8.84
CA TYR A 349 -12.25 -34.00 8.30
C TYR A 349 -11.01 -34.71 7.74
N LEU A 350 -11.07 -36.04 7.67
CA LEU A 350 -9.98 -36.85 7.13
C LEU A 350 -9.91 -36.71 5.61
N ASP A 351 -8.73 -36.40 5.07
CA ASP A 351 -8.50 -36.45 3.63
C ASP A 351 -8.46 -37.90 3.13
N THR A 352 -9.55 -38.35 2.49
CA THR A 352 -9.68 -39.71 1.94
C THR A 352 -9.23 -39.84 0.49
N ASN A 353 -8.81 -38.76 -0.18
CA ASN A 353 -8.58 -38.74 -1.63
C ASN A 353 -7.16 -39.12 -2.07
N GLN A 354 -6.34 -39.76 -1.22
CA GLN A 354 -4.92 -40.00 -1.57
C GLN A 354 -4.47 -41.47 -1.54
N TYR A 355 -3.67 -41.80 -2.55
CA TYR A 355 -2.92 -43.06 -2.68
C TYR A 355 -2.01 -43.28 -1.47
N GLN A 356 -2.02 -44.52 -0.96
CA GLN A 356 -1.32 -44.98 0.24
C GLN A 356 0.21 -44.97 0.02
N ASP A 357 0.91 -43.95 0.51
CA ASP A 357 2.38 -43.98 0.51
C ASP A 357 3.04 -43.59 1.84
N ASN A 358 2.27 -43.23 2.87
CA ASN A 358 2.78 -43.01 4.23
C ASN A 358 1.60 -43.15 5.21
N ASP A 359 1.69 -44.05 6.21
CA ASP A 359 0.65 -44.38 7.22
C ASP A 359 0.22 -43.21 8.16
N VAL A 360 0.45 -41.97 7.75
CA VAL A 360 0.05 -40.74 8.46
C VAL A 360 -1.16 -40.14 7.76
N SER A 361 -2.18 -39.80 8.54
CA SER A 361 -3.43 -39.21 8.05
C SER A 361 -3.36 -37.68 8.05
N THR A 362 -3.97 -37.03 7.07
CA THR A 362 -4.04 -35.55 7.01
C THR A 362 -5.48 -35.11 7.23
N CYS A 363 -5.66 -34.12 8.09
CA CYS A 363 -6.95 -33.52 8.40
C CYS A 363 -7.06 -32.18 7.69
N LEU A 364 -8.12 -32.01 6.91
CA LEU A 364 -8.46 -30.78 6.21
C LEU A 364 -9.57 -30.05 6.95
N GLU A 365 -9.57 -28.73 6.87
CA GLU A 365 -10.56 -27.90 7.55
C GLU A 365 -11.94 -28.02 6.90
N CYS A 366 -12.98 -28.06 7.73
CA CYS A 366 -14.36 -27.97 7.31
C CYS A 366 -14.69 -26.55 6.81
N TYR A 367 -15.80 -26.40 6.10
CA TYR A 367 -16.31 -25.07 5.78
C TYR A 367 -16.62 -24.28 7.07
N LYS A 368 -16.46 -22.95 7.03
CA LYS A 368 -16.69 -22.05 8.18
C LYS A 368 -18.08 -22.29 8.78
N GLY A 369 -18.14 -22.36 10.12
CA GLY A 369 -19.38 -22.64 10.86
C GLY A 369 -19.69 -24.12 11.08
N CYS A 370 -18.94 -25.04 10.47
CA CYS A 370 -19.15 -26.47 10.60
C CYS A 370 -18.26 -27.08 11.68
N SER A 371 -18.87 -27.81 12.63
CA SER A 371 -18.13 -28.55 13.66
C SER A 371 -17.71 -29.94 13.18
N GLU A 372 -18.47 -30.51 12.25
CA GLU A 372 -18.17 -31.77 11.57
C GLU A 372 -18.63 -31.67 10.10
N CYS A 373 -17.88 -32.30 9.20
CA CYS A 373 -18.16 -32.28 7.76
C CYS A 373 -17.61 -33.53 7.07
N THR A 374 -18.10 -33.83 5.87
CA THR A 374 -17.57 -34.91 5.02
C THR A 374 -16.51 -34.41 4.03
N ASN A 375 -16.51 -33.11 3.74
CA ASN A 375 -15.46 -32.40 3.03
C ASN A 375 -15.57 -30.89 3.27
N SER A 376 -14.68 -30.11 2.65
CA SER A 376 -14.55 -28.66 2.76
C SER A 376 -15.67 -27.84 2.10
N LYS A 377 -16.65 -28.45 1.42
CA LYS A 377 -17.76 -27.71 0.79
C LYS A 377 -18.77 -27.23 1.84
N SER A 378 -19.32 -26.05 1.58
CA SER A 378 -20.30 -25.39 2.46
C SER A 378 -21.58 -26.18 2.69
N ASP A 379 -21.93 -27.09 1.78
CA ASP A 379 -23.13 -27.93 1.82
C ASP A 379 -22.86 -29.37 2.28
N GLN A 380 -21.67 -29.65 2.82
CA GLN A 380 -21.24 -30.99 3.25
C GLN A 380 -21.00 -31.09 4.76
N CYS A 381 -21.63 -30.20 5.53
CA CYS A 381 -21.56 -30.18 6.98
C CYS A 381 -22.55 -31.18 7.58
N THR A 382 -22.10 -31.91 8.60
CA THR A 382 -22.91 -32.90 9.33
C THR A 382 -23.29 -32.41 10.72
N ALA A 383 -22.52 -31.47 11.26
CA ALA A 383 -22.83 -30.75 12.49
C ALA A 383 -22.27 -29.32 12.41
N CYS A 384 -22.89 -28.41 13.14
CA CYS A 384 -22.53 -27.00 13.13
C CYS A 384 -21.96 -26.56 14.48
N LEU A 385 -21.07 -25.57 14.43
CA LEU A 385 -20.58 -24.88 15.61
C LEU A 385 -21.74 -24.19 16.35
N SER A 386 -21.57 -23.98 17.66
CA SER A 386 -22.59 -23.30 18.47
C SER A 386 -22.97 -21.95 17.85
N GLY A 387 -24.27 -21.70 17.68
CA GLY A 387 -24.81 -20.50 17.02
C GLY A 387 -25.21 -20.69 15.56
N TYR A 388 -24.82 -21.81 14.93
CA TYR A 388 -25.22 -22.16 13.57
C TYR A 388 -26.29 -23.26 13.59
N THR A 389 -27.20 -23.19 12.62
CA THR A 389 -28.24 -24.19 12.38
C THR A 389 -27.96 -24.97 11.10
N LEU A 390 -28.01 -26.30 11.19
CA LEU A 390 -27.81 -27.16 10.03
C LEU A 390 -29.07 -27.18 9.18
N ASP A 391 -28.98 -26.66 7.96
CA ASP A 391 -30.03 -26.72 6.95
C ASP A 391 -29.46 -27.30 5.65
N SER A 392 -29.95 -28.48 5.28
CA SER A 392 -29.63 -29.15 4.00
C SER A 392 -28.12 -29.29 3.76
N GLY A 393 -27.36 -29.67 4.79
CA GLY A 393 -25.91 -29.82 4.75
C GLY A 393 -25.12 -28.51 4.89
N LYS A 394 -25.80 -27.36 4.99
CA LYS A 394 -25.18 -26.05 5.21
C LYS A 394 -25.36 -25.60 6.66
N CYS A 395 -24.29 -25.12 7.27
CA CYS A 395 -24.40 -24.43 8.56
C CYS A 395 -24.78 -22.97 8.31
N LYS A 396 -26.05 -22.65 8.54
CA LYS A 396 -26.60 -21.31 8.39
C LYS A 396 -26.74 -20.66 9.75
N ILE A 397 -26.26 -19.44 9.86
CA ILE A 397 -26.51 -18.59 11.02
C ILE A 397 -27.83 -17.84 10.77
N ASN A 398 -28.78 -17.93 11.70
CA ASN A 398 -30.07 -17.24 11.57
C ASN A 398 -29.91 -15.79 12.04
N CYS A 399 -29.39 -14.92 11.18
CA CYS A 399 -29.44 -13.49 11.45
C CYS A 399 -30.91 -13.05 11.49
N LEU A 400 -31.32 -12.30 12.52
CA LEU A 400 -32.67 -11.74 12.63
C LEU A 400 -33.11 -11.09 11.30
N SER A 401 -34.32 -11.43 10.84
CA SER A 401 -34.80 -11.30 9.45
C SER A 401 -35.04 -9.86 8.92
N ASN A 402 -34.33 -8.85 9.44
CA ASN A 402 -34.47 -7.46 9.01
C ASN A 402 -33.18 -6.61 9.13
N SER A 403 -32.00 -7.22 9.20
CA SER A 403 -30.75 -6.52 9.50
C SER A 403 -29.89 -6.15 8.29
N ASN A 404 -30.33 -6.39 7.04
CA ASN A 404 -29.53 -6.22 5.81
C ASN A 404 -28.13 -6.86 5.90
N CYS A 405 -28.01 -7.87 6.75
CA CYS A 405 -26.78 -8.57 7.08
C CYS A 405 -26.63 -9.81 6.21
N LEU A 406 -25.45 -9.99 5.61
CA LEU A 406 -25.08 -11.14 4.80
C LEU A 406 -24.50 -12.27 5.67
N GLU A 407 -23.69 -11.92 6.67
CA GLU A 407 -23.10 -12.85 7.64
C GLU A 407 -23.10 -12.22 9.04
N CYS A 408 -23.52 -12.97 10.07
CA CYS A 408 -23.48 -12.54 11.47
C CYS A 408 -22.71 -13.55 12.34
N ASP A 409 -22.30 -13.14 13.55
CA ASP A 409 -21.74 -14.01 14.57
C ASP A 409 -22.83 -14.81 15.31
N GLY A 410 -22.41 -15.73 16.18
CA GLY A 410 -23.30 -16.56 17.01
C GLY A 410 -24.21 -15.80 18.00
N ASN A 411 -24.11 -14.46 18.05
CA ASN A 411 -24.86 -13.56 18.91
C ASN A 411 -25.65 -12.49 18.12
N ASP A 412 -25.94 -12.73 16.82
CA ASP A 412 -26.66 -11.81 15.93
C ASP A 412 -25.90 -10.49 15.61
N HIS A 413 -24.60 -10.41 15.88
CA HIS A 413 -23.79 -9.27 15.45
C HIS A 413 -23.44 -9.42 13.98
N CYS A 414 -23.78 -8.45 13.15
CA CYS A 414 -23.40 -8.51 11.76
C CYS A 414 -21.88 -8.37 11.59
N ILE A 415 -21.30 -9.18 10.71
CA ILE A 415 -19.88 -9.15 10.34
C ILE A 415 -19.67 -8.91 8.85
N GLU A 416 -20.72 -9.08 8.04
CA GLU A 416 -20.71 -8.73 6.61
C GLU A 416 -22.09 -8.25 6.17
N CYS A 417 -22.16 -7.15 5.42
CA CYS A 417 -23.42 -6.53 5.00
C CYS A 417 -23.80 -6.88 3.57
N GLN A 418 -25.10 -6.85 3.27
CA GLN A 418 -25.60 -6.94 1.89
C GLN A 418 -25.14 -5.74 1.06
N ILE A 419 -25.02 -5.93 -0.25
CA ILE A 419 -24.58 -4.90 -1.20
C ILE A 419 -25.42 -3.63 -1.02
N GLY A 420 -24.75 -2.49 -0.86
CA GLY A 420 -25.38 -1.19 -0.63
C GLY A 420 -25.44 -0.75 0.85
N TYR A 421 -25.05 -1.62 1.78
CA TYR A 421 -24.95 -1.32 3.20
C TYR A 421 -23.49 -1.38 3.70
N LEU A 422 -23.23 -0.67 4.78
CA LEU A 422 -21.92 -0.49 5.42
C LEU A 422 -21.95 -1.06 6.83
N LEU A 423 -20.94 -1.84 7.17
CA LEU A 423 -20.80 -2.39 8.51
C LEU A 423 -20.33 -1.32 9.50
N GLN A 424 -21.11 -1.06 10.55
CA GLN A 424 -20.72 -0.19 11.65
C GLN A 424 -21.21 -0.78 12.98
N SER A 425 -20.29 -1.01 13.92
CA SER A 425 -20.61 -1.50 15.28
C SER A 425 -21.56 -2.70 15.28
N ASN A 426 -21.30 -3.67 14.40
CA ASN A 426 -22.07 -4.91 14.22
C ASN A 426 -23.47 -4.75 13.59
N GLU A 427 -23.76 -3.60 12.98
CA GLU A 427 -25.00 -3.34 12.26
C GLU A 427 -24.72 -2.88 10.81
N CYS A 428 -25.66 -3.15 9.91
CA CYS A 428 -25.59 -2.69 8.53
C CYS A 428 -26.38 -1.40 8.34
N LYS A 429 -25.67 -0.33 7.99
CA LYS A 429 -26.23 1.00 7.78
C LYS A 429 -26.11 1.45 6.33
N LEU A 430 -27.02 2.30 5.87
CA LEU A 430 -26.93 2.90 4.53
C LEU A 430 -25.81 3.94 4.44
N GLU A 431 -25.57 4.68 5.51
CA GLU A 431 -24.50 5.68 5.64
C GLU A 431 -23.82 5.54 7.00
N CYS A 432 -22.57 5.99 7.08
CA CYS A 432 -21.82 6.01 8.34
C CYS A 432 -22.30 7.14 9.24
N ASP A 433 -22.27 6.93 10.56
CA ASP A 433 -22.54 8.01 11.52
C ASP A 433 -21.40 9.06 11.49
N ASP A 434 -21.68 10.26 12.00
CA ASP A 434 -20.66 11.29 12.21
C ASP A 434 -19.47 10.74 13.02
N GLY A 435 -18.26 11.13 12.62
CA GLY A 435 -17.02 10.59 13.18
C GLY A 435 -16.54 9.27 12.56
N PHE A 436 -17.19 8.79 11.49
CA PHE A 436 -16.76 7.64 10.72
C PHE A 436 -16.67 7.95 9.21
N TYR A 437 -15.83 7.22 8.49
CA TYR A 437 -15.69 7.28 7.03
C TYR A 437 -15.87 5.91 6.39
N LYS A 438 -16.35 5.90 5.14
CA LYS A 438 -16.55 4.68 4.36
C LYS A 438 -15.22 4.17 3.80
N LYS A 439 -14.90 2.90 4.05
CA LYS A 439 -13.82 2.16 3.38
C LYS A 439 -14.10 0.67 3.41
N ASN A 440 -13.90 -0.03 2.28
CA ASN A 440 -14.05 -1.49 2.15
C ASN A 440 -15.38 -2.05 2.69
N GLY A 441 -16.50 -1.38 2.39
CA GLY A 441 -17.83 -1.83 2.85
C GLY A 441 -18.08 -1.66 4.36
N ALA A 442 -17.21 -0.95 5.09
CA ALA A 442 -17.34 -0.66 6.51
C ALA A 442 -17.22 0.83 6.81
N CYS A 443 -17.71 1.21 8.00
CA CYS A 443 -17.56 2.52 8.59
C CYS A 443 -16.41 2.50 9.59
N LEU A 444 -15.29 3.12 9.23
CA LEU A 444 -14.09 3.21 10.05
C LEU A 444 -14.05 4.54 10.78
N GLN A 445 -13.62 4.54 12.04
CA GLN A 445 -13.61 5.76 12.84
C GLN A 445 -12.58 6.76 12.29
N CYS A 446 -12.96 8.04 12.23
CA CYS A 446 -12.02 9.12 11.93
C CYS A 446 -10.85 9.07 12.92
N PRO A 447 -9.59 9.16 12.47
CA PRO A 447 -8.46 9.19 13.37
C PRO A 447 -8.56 10.37 14.34
N LEU A 448 -8.45 10.09 15.64
CA LEU A 448 -8.68 11.08 16.69
C LEU A 448 -7.64 12.20 16.65
N GLU A 449 -6.41 11.88 16.26
CA GLU A 449 -5.30 12.83 16.11
C GLU A 449 -5.54 13.89 15.03
N LEU A 450 -6.43 13.63 14.07
CA LEU A 450 -6.79 14.59 13.03
C LEU A 450 -7.82 15.61 13.49
N ASN A 451 -8.41 15.44 14.68
CA ASN A 451 -9.43 16.33 15.25
C ASN A 451 -10.62 16.61 14.29
N CYS A 452 -10.93 15.65 13.40
CA CYS A 452 -12.06 15.76 12.50
C CYS A 452 -13.38 15.48 13.24
N GLN A 453 -14.42 16.27 12.98
CA GLN A 453 -15.79 15.92 13.36
C GLN A 453 -16.41 15.00 12.31
N THR A 454 -16.17 15.30 11.02
CA THR A 454 -16.50 14.43 9.89
C THR A 454 -15.28 14.30 8.99
N CYS A 455 -15.10 13.12 8.40
CA CYS A 455 -13.94 12.82 7.56
C CYS A 455 -14.32 11.92 6.39
N GLU A 456 -13.46 11.88 5.38
CA GLU A 456 -13.57 10.97 4.24
C GLU A 456 -12.22 10.32 3.93
N TYR A 457 -12.26 9.17 3.25
CA TYR A 457 -11.05 8.54 2.74
C TYR A 457 -10.75 9.05 1.34
N ASP A 458 -9.67 9.80 1.20
CA ASP A 458 -9.13 10.23 -0.08
C ASP A 458 -8.41 9.04 -0.74
N ASN A 459 -9.10 8.40 -1.68
CA ASN A 459 -8.56 7.26 -2.44
C ASN A 459 -7.34 7.63 -3.30
N VAL A 460 -7.17 8.91 -3.67
CA VAL A 460 -6.06 9.34 -4.54
C VAL A 460 -4.76 9.38 -3.77
N ASN A 461 -4.81 9.90 -2.54
CA ASN A 461 -3.64 10.06 -1.68
C ASN A 461 -3.57 9.00 -0.55
N SER A 462 -4.47 8.03 -0.55
CA SER A 462 -4.58 6.94 0.44
C SER A 462 -4.56 7.42 1.90
N LYS A 463 -5.24 8.54 2.18
CA LYS A 463 -5.27 9.16 3.51
C LYS A 463 -6.69 9.57 3.91
N VAL A 464 -6.93 9.63 5.21
CA VAL A 464 -8.17 10.22 5.73
C VAL A 464 -8.01 11.74 5.76
N VAL A 465 -9.00 12.46 5.27
CA VAL A 465 -9.04 13.92 5.24
C VAL A 465 -10.28 14.43 5.98
N CYS A 466 -10.16 15.58 6.65
CA CYS A 466 -11.30 16.14 7.38
C CYS A 466 -12.23 16.92 6.44
N LEU A 467 -13.53 16.71 6.59
CA LEU A 467 -14.58 17.52 5.97
C LEU A 467 -15.07 18.62 6.91
N SER A 468 -14.99 18.37 8.22
CA SER A 468 -15.26 19.33 9.28
C SER A 468 -14.43 19.03 10.52
N CYS A 469 -14.24 20.03 11.37
CA CYS A 469 -13.40 19.93 12.57
C CYS A 469 -14.22 19.95 13.84
N ILE A 470 -13.76 19.25 14.88
CA ILE A 470 -14.41 19.22 16.18
C ILE A 470 -14.61 20.65 16.72
N GLN A 471 -15.87 20.96 17.03
CA GLN A 471 -16.29 22.18 17.72
C GLN A 471 -17.01 21.80 19.03
N GLY A 472 -16.73 22.48 20.13
CA GLY A 472 -17.57 22.39 21.34
C GLY A 472 -16.80 22.44 22.65
N GLN A 473 -17.43 21.92 23.70
CA GLN A 473 -16.85 21.84 25.05
C GLN A 473 -16.55 20.39 25.42
N VAL A 474 -15.28 20.10 25.67
CA VAL A 474 -14.86 18.81 26.24
C VAL A 474 -14.38 19.07 27.65
N SER A 475 -15.09 18.53 28.64
CA SER A 475 -14.67 18.60 30.05
C SER A 475 -14.37 20.03 30.52
N SER A 476 -15.26 20.98 30.22
CA SER A 476 -15.14 22.41 30.54
C SER A 476 -13.96 23.17 29.89
N LEU A 477 -13.29 22.57 28.89
CA LEU A 477 -12.43 23.30 27.95
C LEU A 477 -13.14 23.50 26.61
N ASP A 478 -13.07 24.74 26.13
CA ASP A 478 -13.49 25.14 24.79
C ASP A 478 -12.48 24.62 23.74
N VAL A 479 -12.92 23.68 22.89
CA VAL A 479 -12.12 23.07 21.82
C VAL A 479 -12.69 23.51 20.47
N PHE A 480 -11.92 24.29 19.72
CA PHE A 480 -12.35 24.90 18.46
C PHE A 480 -11.25 24.77 17.39
N PHE A 481 -11.24 23.65 16.67
CA PHE A 481 -10.32 23.44 15.56
C PHE A 481 -10.81 24.10 14.28
N ILE A 482 -9.88 24.51 13.42
CA ILE A 482 -10.15 25.27 12.20
C ILE A 482 -9.81 24.41 10.99
N LEU A 483 -10.73 24.27 10.04
CA LEU A 483 -10.48 23.53 8.81
C LEU A 483 -9.66 24.37 7.83
N LYS A 484 -8.51 23.85 7.41
CA LYS A 484 -7.68 24.39 6.33
C LYS A 484 -7.10 23.24 5.51
N ASP A 485 -7.32 23.27 4.19
CA ASP A 485 -6.79 22.27 3.25
C ASP A 485 -7.09 20.81 3.67
N ASN A 486 -8.32 20.57 4.14
CA ASN A 486 -8.83 19.31 4.68
C ASN A 486 -8.09 18.78 5.93
N VAL A 487 -7.42 19.68 6.67
CA VAL A 487 -6.76 19.40 7.96
C VAL A 487 -7.32 20.33 9.03
N CYS A 488 -7.52 19.80 10.23
CA CYS A 488 -7.96 20.58 11.38
C CYS A 488 -6.75 21.07 12.20
N ILE A 489 -6.64 22.39 12.31
CA ILE A 489 -5.53 23.06 13.02
C ILE A 489 -6.04 23.88 14.21
N ASP A 490 -5.20 24.07 15.22
CA ASP A 490 -5.52 24.78 16.47
C ASP A 490 -5.46 26.31 16.33
N LYS A 491 -4.57 26.82 15.47
CA LYS A 491 -4.38 28.24 15.19
C LYS A 491 -4.17 28.49 13.70
N CYS A 492 -4.74 29.57 13.18
CA CYS A 492 -4.42 30.00 11.82
C CYS A 492 -2.94 30.35 11.70
N PRO A 493 -2.27 29.88 10.63
CA PRO A 493 -0.86 30.23 10.39
C PRO A 493 -0.72 31.72 10.10
N ASP A 494 0.50 32.25 10.26
CA ASP A 494 0.81 33.63 9.93
C ASP A 494 0.34 33.99 8.50
N GLY A 495 -0.20 35.20 8.36
CA GLY A 495 -0.86 35.66 7.14
C GLY A 495 -2.35 35.32 7.05
N TYR A 496 -2.92 34.62 8.04
CA TYR A 496 -4.36 34.32 8.11
C TYR A 496 -4.93 34.67 9.49
N TYR A 497 -6.21 35.07 9.52
CA TYR A 497 -6.98 35.26 10.76
C TYR A 497 -8.21 34.36 10.79
N LYS A 498 -8.72 34.07 11.99
CA LYS A 498 -9.94 33.29 12.19
C LYS A 498 -11.16 34.20 12.00
N ASN A 499 -12.03 33.88 11.04
CA ASN A 499 -13.31 34.58 10.90
C ASN A 499 -14.34 34.09 11.94
N THR A 500 -15.52 34.72 11.99
CA THR A 500 -16.61 34.36 12.91
C THR A 500 -17.18 32.96 12.70
N LYS A 501 -16.90 32.31 11.56
CA LYS A 501 -17.27 30.92 11.24
C LYS A 501 -16.17 29.91 11.56
N GLY A 502 -15.07 30.35 12.17
CA GLY A 502 -13.96 29.47 12.52
C GLY A 502 -13.10 29.03 11.33
N GLN A 503 -13.06 29.80 10.24
CA GLN A 503 -12.22 29.52 9.07
C GLN A 503 -11.01 30.45 9.02
N CYS A 504 -9.86 29.97 8.53
CA CYS A 504 -8.69 30.80 8.28
C CYS A 504 -8.85 31.59 6.98
N ILE A 505 -8.99 32.91 7.10
CA ILE A 505 -9.11 33.85 5.99
C ILE A 505 -7.82 34.65 5.88
N LEU A 506 -7.39 34.91 4.64
CA LEU A 506 -6.17 35.67 4.38
C LEU A 506 -6.24 37.08 4.97
N CYS A 507 -5.16 37.51 5.60
CA CYS A 507 -4.96 38.90 6.02
C CYS A 507 -4.85 39.85 4.82
N ASP A 508 -4.95 41.15 5.08
CA ASP A 508 -4.52 42.17 4.11
C ASP A 508 -3.06 41.91 3.67
N SER A 509 -2.77 42.14 2.40
CA SER A 509 -1.44 41.93 1.80
C SER A 509 -0.30 42.69 2.49
N ASN A 510 -0.59 43.74 3.28
CA ASN A 510 0.40 44.50 4.04
C ASN A 510 0.70 43.91 5.42
N CYS A 511 -0.15 43.01 5.94
CA CYS A 511 0.05 42.36 7.23
C CYS A 511 0.89 41.08 7.10
N ALA A 512 1.76 40.85 8.08
CA ALA A 512 2.34 39.55 8.38
C ALA A 512 1.41 38.73 9.28
N THR A 513 0.77 39.36 10.27
CA THR A 513 -0.30 38.77 11.09
C THR A 513 -1.42 39.80 11.29
N CYS A 514 -2.66 39.34 11.49
CA CYS A 514 -3.82 40.22 11.62
C CYS A 514 -4.92 39.60 12.49
N ASP A 515 -5.85 40.43 12.97
CA ASP A 515 -7.08 40.02 13.67
C ASP A 515 -8.37 40.25 12.84
N GLY A 516 -8.19 40.63 11.57
CA GLY A 516 -9.27 40.99 10.66
C GLY A 516 -8.76 41.20 9.22
N PRO A 517 -9.66 41.38 8.25
CA PRO A 517 -9.31 41.33 6.84
C PRO A 517 -8.64 42.60 6.29
N TYR A 518 -8.65 43.70 7.04
CA TYR A 518 -8.23 45.01 6.53
C TYR A 518 -6.84 45.42 7.06
N ASN A 519 -6.17 46.34 6.37
CA ASN A 519 -4.85 46.84 6.78
C ASN A 519 -4.85 47.43 8.22
N HIS A 520 -5.96 47.98 8.71
CA HIS A 520 -6.05 48.49 10.09
C HIS A 520 -6.27 47.40 11.16
N ASN A 521 -6.33 46.13 10.73
CA ASN A 521 -6.39 44.95 11.58
C ASN A 521 -5.02 44.25 11.67
N CYS A 522 -3.93 44.86 11.21
CA CYS A 522 -2.63 44.23 11.30
C CYS A 522 -2.16 44.20 12.76
N LEU A 523 -1.61 43.06 13.17
CA LEU A 523 -0.89 42.89 14.44
C LEU A 523 0.62 42.96 14.23
N LEU A 524 1.10 42.51 13.06
CA LEU A 524 2.48 42.61 12.63
C LEU A 524 2.52 42.97 11.14
N CYS A 525 3.47 43.81 10.75
CA CYS A 525 3.66 44.20 9.36
C CYS A 525 4.64 43.27 8.64
N ARG A 526 4.47 43.14 7.31
CA ARG A 526 5.51 42.52 6.48
C ARG A 526 6.79 43.37 6.53
N SER A 527 7.92 42.74 6.24
CA SER A 527 9.27 43.31 6.43
C SER A 527 9.54 44.63 5.70
N ASP A 528 8.77 44.95 4.65
CA ASP A 528 8.88 46.18 3.86
C ASP A 528 7.89 47.30 4.29
N ARG A 529 7.20 47.12 5.42
CA ARG A 529 6.22 48.05 5.98
C ARG A 529 6.57 48.44 7.42
N LYS A 530 5.96 49.52 7.91
CA LYS A 530 6.15 50.06 9.25
C LYS A 530 4.82 50.07 9.97
N PHE A 531 4.81 49.53 11.19
CA PHE A 531 3.61 49.47 12.01
C PHE A 531 3.28 50.86 12.57
N HIS A 532 2.04 51.31 12.42
CA HIS A 532 1.53 52.52 13.02
C HIS A 532 0.04 52.37 13.32
N GLN A 533 -0.33 52.38 14.61
CA GLN A 533 -1.74 52.31 15.05
C GLN A 533 -2.53 51.18 14.37
N ASN A 534 -2.04 49.94 14.48
CA ASN A 534 -2.62 48.73 13.86
C ASN A 534 -2.69 48.75 12.32
N THR A 535 -2.03 49.72 11.67
CA THR A 535 -1.96 49.84 10.21
C THR A 535 -0.52 49.73 9.72
N CYS A 536 -0.32 49.01 8.62
CA CYS A 536 0.98 48.86 7.99
C CYS A 536 1.18 49.88 6.87
N LEU A 537 2.11 50.81 7.09
CA LEU A 537 2.41 51.91 6.20
C LEU A 537 3.75 51.71 5.48
N LYS A 538 3.88 52.32 4.29
CA LYS A 538 5.16 52.30 3.54
C LYS A 538 6.21 53.19 4.18
N ASN A 539 5.82 54.34 4.70
CA ASN A 539 6.66 55.32 5.40
C ASN A 539 5.96 55.80 6.67
N CYS A 540 6.72 56.23 7.68
CA CYS A 540 6.12 56.79 8.89
C CYS A 540 5.50 58.17 8.63
N PRO A 541 4.38 58.50 9.30
CA PRO A 541 3.78 59.83 9.21
C PRO A 541 4.72 60.93 9.72
N GLU A 542 4.45 62.17 9.35
CA GLU A 542 5.21 63.32 9.84
C GLU A 542 5.20 63.37 11.38
N GLY A 543 6.36 63.58 11.99
CA GLY A 543 6.54 63.56 13.44
C GLY A 543 6.88 62.19 14.04
N PHE A 544 7.02 61.15 13.21
CA PHE A 544 7.40 59.80 13.63
C PHE A 544 8.63 59.30 12.87
N SER A 545 9.52 58.60 13.57
CA SER A 545 10.69 57.91 13.00
C SER A 545 10.52 56.40 13.07
N GLN A 546 11.17 55.68 12.16
CA GLN A 546 11.16 54.21 12.16
C GLN A 546 12.17 53.68 13.20
N VAL A 547 11.68 52.91 14.15
CA VAL A 547 12.50 52.17 15.12
C VAL A 547 12.02 50.73 15.15
N ALA A 548 12.92 49.78 14.87
CA ALA A 548 12.63 48.34 14.86
C ALA A 548 11.40 47.91 14.01
N GLY A 549 11.06 48.65 12.95
CA GLY A 549 9.90 48.37 12.09
C GLY A 549 8.58 48.98 12.57
N GLU A 550 8.60 49.79 13.62
CA GLU A 550 7.45 50.54 14.14
C GLU A 550 7.68 52.06 14.01
N CYS A 551 6.59 52.82 13.81
CA CYS A 551 6.63 54.28 13.77
C CYS A 551 6.50 54.84 15.19
N THR A 552 7.62 55.24 15.76
CA THR A 552 7.71 55.84 17.09
C THR A 552 7.71 57.36 17.00
N ARG A 553 7.05 58.04 17.93
CA ARG A 553 6.98 59.51 17.93
C ARG A 553 8.36 60.08 18.20
N ILE A 554 8.77 61.07 17.40
CA ILE A 554 10.03 61.77 17.62
C ILE A 554 9.88 62.64 18.86
N THR A 555 10.71 62.37 19.87
CA THR A 555 10.84 63.19 21.07
C THR A 555 12.19 63.89 21.03
N CYS A 556 12.17 65.22 21.01
CA CYS A 556 13.38 66.03 21.11
C CYS A 556 13.83 66.09 22.57
N GLU A 557 15.14 65.98 22.81
CA GLU A 557 15.70 65.93 24.17
C GLU A 557 15.52 67.26 24.89
N ASP A 558 15.48 68.36 24.15
CA ASP A 558 15.30 69.70 24.69
C ASP A 558 14.01 70.34 24.17
N THR A 559 12.90 70.07 24.87
CA THR A 559 11.55 70.56 24.49
C THR A 559 11.40 72.09 24.56
N GLU A 560 12.36 72.78 25.18
CA GLU A 560 12.34 74.24 25.32
C GLU A 560 12.93 74.93 24.08
N TYR A 561 13.88 74.28 23.38
CA TYR A 561 14.57 74.86 22.24
C TYR A 561 14.41 74.09 20.92
N GLU A 562 13.92 72.84 20.94
CA GLU A 562 13.76 72.01 19.73
C GLU A 562 12.29 71.72 19.40
N LYS A 563 11.94 71.81 18.11
CA LYS A 563 10.66 71.35 17.56
C LYS A 563 10.87 70.42 16.39
N VAL A 564 9.94 69.50 16.18
CA VAL A 564 9.97 68.62 15.01
C VAL A 564 9.51 69.38 13.77
N ARG A 565 10.37 69.52 12.75
CA ARG A 565 10.01 69.95 11.39
C ARG A 565 10.53 68.93 10.38
N ASN A 566 9.71 68.55 9.40
CA ASN A 566 10.08 67.57 8.36
C ASN A 566 10.62 66.23 8.90
N GLY A 567 10.22 65.81 10.12
CA GLY A 567 10.67 64.55 10.71
C GLY A 567 12.05 64.60 11.39
N GLU A 568 12.59 65.78 11.70
CA GLU A 568 13.81 65.96 12.49
C GLU A 568 13.61 67.00 13.60
N CYS A 569 14.33 66.85 14.71
CA CYS A 569 14.40 67.86 15.76
C CYS A 569 15.25 69.04 15.27
N VAL A 570 14.61 70.20 15.16
CA VAL A 570 15.28 71.45 14.77
C VAL A 570 15.15 72.48 15.89
N TYR A 571 16.20 73.24 16.12
CA TYR A 571 16.16 74.33 17.10
C TYR A 571 15.20 75.43 16.63
N ASP A 572 14.21 75.77 17.45
CA ASP A 572 13.20 76.80 17.24
C ASP A 572 13.37 77.94 18.26
N THR A 573 14.57 78.53 18.34
CA THR A 573 14.77 79.83 19.01
C THR A 573 15.72 80.74 18.22
N CYS A 574 15.20 81.90 17.83
CA CYS A 574 16.03 83.07 17.56
C CYS A 574 16.23 83.81 18.88
N PHE A 575 17.48 83.96 19.35
CA PHE A 575 17.78 84.85 20.47
C PHE A 575 17.50 86.31 20.07
N GLU A 576 17.13 87.15 21.05
CA GLU A 576 17.24 88.62 20.96
C GLU A 576 18.70 89.00 20.68
N ASN A 577 19.09 88.98 19.39
CA ASN A 577 20.25 89.62 18.76
C ASN A 577 20.53 89.13 17.31
N LYS A 578 19.59 88.45 16.64
CA LYS A 578 19.66 88.14 15.18
C LYS A 578 20.91 87.36 14.71
N ILE A 579 21.33 86.33 15.43
CA ILE A 579 22.29 85.36 14.87
C ILE A 579 21.61 83.99 14.82
N CYS A 580 21.28 83.55 13.61
CA CYS A 580 20.86 82.19 13.32
C CYS A 580 22.10 81.42 12.83
N HIS A 581 22.53 80.38 13.54
CA HIS A 581 23.43 79.39 12.95
C HIS A 581 22.58 78.36 12.22
N HIS A 582 22.92 78.18 10.94
CA HIS A 582 22.20 77.35 9.98
C HIS A 582 22.64 75.90 10.04
#